data_AF-A0A7V9PGY3-F1
#
_entry.id   AF-A0A7V9PGY3-F1
#
_cell.length_a   1.000
_cell.length_b   1.000
_cell.length_c   1.000
_cell.angle_alpha   90.00
_cell.angle_beta   90.00
_cell.angle_gamma   90.00
#
_symmetry.space_group_name_H-M   'P 1'
#
loop_
_entity.id
_entity.type
_entity.pdbx_description
1 polymer ?
#
loop_
_entity_poly.entity_id
_entity_poly.type
_entity_poly.pdbx_seq_one_letter_code
_entity_poly.pdbx_strand_id
1 'polypeptide(L)'
;FNRADILRYLRHEMGHVVNYAYRLYDSEEWVTLFGSITQPYEDEYHPEPFSRRYVRHLPGWYAQKHPDEDWAETFAVWMTPGFDWRAEYGGWPIACAKLDYCTRVMTELADLDPVVTDDELDEDVGELEYSVEQFYGSAGTDPADLPPGLDGALQAIFDDLDDPDAADGPVLVPAADLSRRLETELMANVYRWTGHFPERTRPLVRHLTERATVLRLGYPKARETSAIVALTTLVTALAMNHVHRGRYLP
;
A
#
# COMPACT_ATOMS: atom_id res chain seq x y z
N PHE A 1 -6.82 -6.63 -13.22
CA PHE A 1 -5.39 -6.26 -13.25
C PHE A 1 -4.93 -6.08 -14.69
N ASN A 2 -4.11 -5.07 -14.98
CA ASN A 2 -3.50 -4.95 -16.30
C ASN A 2 -2.20 -5.79 -16.36
N ARG A 3 -1.69 -6.05 -17.57
CA ARG A 3 -0.48 -6.86 -17.78
C ARG A 3 0.75 -6.32 -17.03
N ALA A 4 0.88 -5.00 -16.92
CA ALA A 4 2.03 -4.38 -16.26
C ALA A 4 2.01 -4.65 -14.75
N ASP A 5 0.83 -4.61 -14.10
CA ASP A 5 0.68 -4.96 -12.69
C ASP A 5 1.01 -6.43 -12.45
N ILE A 6 0.55 -7.35 -13.30
CA ILE A 6 0.87 -8.78 -13.16
C ILE A 6 2.39 -9.00 -13.22
N LEU A 7 3.06 -8.41 -14.21
CA LEU A 7 4.52 -8.50 -14.31
C LEU A 7 5.24 -7.79 -13.17
N ARG A 8 4.63 -6.80 -12.52
CA ARG A 8 5.20 -6.16 -11.34
C ARG A 8 5.29 -7.17 -10.19
N TYR A 9 4.19 -7.85 -9.88
CA TYR A 9 4.16 -8.89 -8.83
C TYR A 9 5.06 -10.08 -9.19
N LEU A 10 4.99 -10.61 -10.41
CA LEU A 10 5.83 -11.77 -10.79
C LEU A 10 7.34 -11.52 -10.65
N ARG A 11 7.80 -10.29 -10.83
CA ARG A 11 9.21 -9.93 -10.59
C ARG A 11 9.58 -9.97 -9.11
N HIS A 12 8.66 -9.51 -8.26
CA HIS A 12 8.80 -9.57 -6.82
C HIS A 12 8.84 -11.03 -6.35
N GLU A 13 7.88 -11.86 -6.79
CA GLU A 13 7.87 -13.29 -6.48
C GLU A 13 9.14 -14.01 -6.95
N MET A 14 9.64 -13.67 -8.14
CA MET A 14 10.92 -14.21 -8.63
C MET A 14 12.09 -13.84 -7.72
N GLY A 15 12.03 -12.69 -7.04
CA GLY A 15 13.00 -12.32 -6.02
C GLY A 15 13.03 -13.31 -4.87
N HIS A 16 11.87 -13.70 -4.33
CA HIS A 16 11.78 -14.75 -3.31
C HIS A 16 12.31 -16.10 -3.82
N VAL A 17 11.89 -16.50 -5.02
CA VAL A 17 12.36 -17.75 -5.64
C VAL A 17 13.89 -17.79 -5.69
N VAL A 18 14.53 -16.72 -6.18
CA VAL A 18 16.00 -16.63 -6.23
C VAL A 18 16.62 -16.61 -4.83
N ASN A 19 16.01 -15.92 -3.87
CA ASN A 19 16.48 -15.89 -2.48
C ASN A 19 16.60 -17.30 -1.91
N TYR A 20 15.52 -18.09 -2.07
CA TYR A 20 15.39 -19.41 -1.48
C TYR A 20 16.18 -20.47 -2.24
N ALA A 21 16.10 -20.45 -3.57
CA ALA A 21 16.81 -21.40 -4.44
C ALA A 21 18.32 -21.40 -4.19
N TYR A 22 18.89 -20.23 -3.88
CA TYR A 22 20.33 -20.08 -3.62
C TYR A 22 20.68 -19.83 -2.15
N ARG A 23 19.69 -19.84 -1.25
CA ARG A 23 19.86 -19.57 0.20
C ARG A 23 20.63 -18.29 0.49
N LEU A 24 20.38 -17.22 -0.26
CA LEU A 24 21.12 -15.96 -0.13
C LEU A 24 20.96 -15.35 1.26
N TYR A 25 19.78 -15.54 1.85
CA TYR A 25 19.42 -15.11 3.19
C TYR A 25 20.31 -15.64 4.33
N ASP A 26 21.08 -16.71 4.09
CA ASP A 26 22.01 -17.27 5.09
C ASP A 26 23.37 -16.54 5.10
N SER A 27 23.67 -15.72 4.08
CA SER A 27 24.96 -15.05 3.98
C SER A 27 25.04 -13.81 4.90
N GLU A 28 26.21 -13.61 5.53
CA GLU A 28 26.43 -12.48 6.45
C GLU A 28 26.22 -11.11 5.77
N GLU A 29 26.59 -11.00 4.50
CA GLU A 29 26.42 -9.77 3.73
C GLU A 29 24.94 -9.46 3.47
N TRP A 30 24.14 -10.48 3.11
CA TRP A 30 22.70 -10.33 2.94
C TRP A 30 22.05 -9.86 4.25
N VAL A 31 22.36 -10.53 5.36
CA VAL A 31 21.83 -10.18 6.69
C VAL A 31 22.23 -8.76 7.09
N THR A 32 23.44 -8.33 6.73
CA THR A 32 23.91 -6.96 6.99
C THR A 32 23.12 -5.91 6.20
N LEU A 33 22.74 -6.22 4.96
CA LEU A 33 22.04 -5.28 4.07
C LEU A 33 20.53 -5.22 4.30
N PHE A 34 19.89 -6.38 4.51
CA PHE A 34 18.44 -6.53 4.56
C PHE A 34 17.90 -6.76 5.98
N GLY A 35 18.68 -7.41 6.85
CA GLY A 35 18.25 -7.82 8.19
C GLY A 35 18.10 -9.33 8.31
N SER A 36 17.63 -9.83 9.46
CA SER A 36 17.45 -11.28 9.65
C SER A 36 16.16 -11.75 8.99
N ILE A 37 16.24 -12.79 8.16
CA ILE A 37 15.06 -13.40 7.54
C ILE A 37 14.14 -14.12 8.55
N THR A 38 14.65 -14.43 9.74
CA THR A 38 13.88 -15.11 10.80
C THR A 38 13.05 -14.14 11.65
N GLN A 39 12.95 -12.87 11.25
CA GLN A 39 12.10 -11.91 11.93
C GLN A 39 10.62 -12.36 11.78
N PRO A 40 9.78 -12.13 12.79
CA PRO A 40 8.35 -12.40 12.63
C PRO A 40 7.78 -11.56 11.49
N TYR A 41 6.95 -12.18 10.65
CA TYR A 41 6.12 -11.44 9.70
C TYR A 41 4.98 -10.77 10.47
N GLU A 42 4.97 -9.44 10.45
CA GLU A 42 3.87 -8.66 11.02
C GLU A 42 2.78 -8.45 9.97
N ASP A 43 1.53 -8.80 10.30
CA ASP A 43 0.37 -8.56 9.43
C ASP A 43 0.19 -7.06 9.15
N GLU A 44 0.53 -6.23 10.14
CA GLU A 44 0.57 -4.78 10.04
C GLU A 44 2.00 -4.28 10.19
N TYR A 45 2.48 -3.54 9.19
CA TYR A 45 3.77 -2.86 9.27
C TYR A 45 3.58 -1.35 9.23
N HIS A 46 4.52 -0.63 9.83
CA HIS A 46 4.49 0.82 9.99
C HIS A 46 5.62 1.45 9.16
N PRO A 47 5.45 1.59 7.83
CA PRO A 47 6.53 2.06 6.99
C PRO A 47 6.87 3.52 7.31
N GLU A 48 8.16 3.87 7.15
CA GLU A 48 8.63 5.25 7.11
C GLU A 48 8.50 5.78 5.66
N PRO A 49 7.51 6.63 5.35
CA PRO A 49 7.32 7.10 3.99
C PRO A 49 8.53 7.94 3.55
N PHE A 50 8.87 7.82 2.27
CA PHE A 50 10.01 8.53 1.64
C PHE A 50 11.39 8.17 2.22
N SER A 51 11.50 7.09 3.00
CA SER A 51 12.79 6.57 3.43
C SER A 51 13.68 6.24 2.23
N ARG A 52 14.93 6.73 2.25
CA ARG A 52 15.94 6.47 1.21
C ARG A 52 16.71 5.17 1.43
N ARG A 53 16.29 4.37 2.41
CA ARG A 53 16.93 3.08 2.74
C ARG A 53 16.42 1.91 1.91
N TYR A 54 15.28 2.11 1.25
CA TYR A 54 14.53 1.06 0.57
C TYR A 54 14.25 1.46 -0.86
N VAL A 55 14.20 0.49 -1.75
CA VAL A 55 13.64 0.69 -3.07
C VAL A 55 12.11 0.72 -3.00
N ARG A 56 11.46 1.08 -4.11
CA ARG A 56 10.00 1.14 -4.22
C ARG A 56 9.58 0.49 -5.53
N HIS A 57 9.08 -0.74 -5.44
CA HIS A 57 8.53 -1.45 -6.58
C HIS A 57 7.03 -1.68 -6.39
N LEU A 58 6.62 -2.31 -5.29
CA LEU A 58 5.22 -2.42 -4.87
C LEU A 58 4.75 -1.17 -4.09
N PRO A 59 3.44 -0.82 -4.19
CA PRO A 59 2.85 0.26 -3.41
C PRO A 59 2.87 -0.01 -1.91
N GLY A 60 2.66 1.03 -1.09
CA GLY A 60 2.57 0.88 0.36
C GLY A 60 3.91 0.79 1.08
N TRP A 61 5.01 1.08 0.37
CA TRP A 61 6.38 1.00 0.92
C TRP A 61 6.73 -0.43 1.34
N TYR A 62 6.30 -1.41 0.53
CA TYR A 62 6.26 -2.82 0.87
C TYR A 62 7.63 -3.44 1.23
N ALA A 63 8.72 -2.91 0.66
CA ALA A 63 10.10 -3.26 1.03
C ALA A 63 10.41 -3.10 2.53
N GLN A 64 9.61 -2.35 3.28
CA GLN A 64 9.78 -2.14 4.72
C GLN A 64 9.06 -3.18 5.59
N LYS A 65 8.26 -4.07 4.99
CA LYS A 65 7.46 -5.04 5.72
C LYS A 65 8.31 -6.12 6.40
N HIS A 66 9.32 -6.63 5.68
CA HIS A 66 10.18 -7.70 6.17
C HIS A 66 11.51 -7.72 5.37
N PRO A 67 12.65 -8.18 5.93
CA PRO A 67 13.92 -8.27 5.19
C PRO A 67 13.85 -9.04 3.87
N ASP A 68 13.02 -10.08 3.82
CA ASP A 68 12.80 -10.86 2.60
C ASP A 68 12.02 -10.07 1.53
N GLU A 69 11.08 -9.23 1.96
CA GLU A 69 10.32 -8.33 1.09
C GLU A 69 11.22 -7.21 0.53
N ASP A 70 12.15 -6.71 1.35
CA ASP A 70 13.17 -5.74 0.94
C ASP A 70 14.10 -6.31 -0.15
N TRP A 71 14.50 -7.58 0.00
CA TRP A 71 15.23 -8.31 -1.04
C TRP A 71 14.39 -8.48 -2.32
N ALA A 72 13.17 -8.99 -2.20
CA ALA A 72 12.29 -9.24 -3.34
C ALA A 72 11.99 -7.95 -4.13
N GLU A 73 11.74 -6.84 -3.43
CA GLU A 73 11.59 -5.52 -4.03
C GLU A 73 12.88 -5.04 -4.72
N THR A 74 14.04 -5.23 -4.08
CA THR A 74 15.36 -4.87 -4.64
C THR A 74 15.64 -5.64 -5.93
N PHE A 75 15.43 -6.95 -5.91
CA PHE A 75 15.57 -7.82 -7.08
C PHE A 75 14.60 -7.40 -8.19
N ALA A 76 13.34 -7.12 -7.85
CA ALA A 76 12.34 -6.74 -8.82
C ALA A 76 12.65 -5.40 -9.51
N VAL A 77 13.18 -4.42 -8.77
CA VAL A 77 13.71 -3.17 -9.35
C VAL A 77 14.87 -3.46 -10.29
N TRP A 78 15.85 -4.25 -9.83
CA TRP A 78 17.05 -4.58 -10.62
C TRP A 78 16.70 -5.26 -11.95
N MET A 79 15.78 -6.23 -11.93
CA MET A 79 15.40 -7.00 -13.12
C MET A 79 14.40 -6.27 -14.05
N THR A 80 13.91 -5.09 -13.67
CA THR A 80 12.89 -4.39 -14.46
C THR A 80 13.48 -3.87 -15.77
N PRO A 81 13.01 -4.35 -16.95
CA PRO A 81 13.61 -3.97 -18.23
C PRO A 81 13.50 -2.47 -18.50
N GLY A 82 14.61 -1.86 -18.90
CA GLY A 82 14.69 -0.44 -19.27
C GLY A 82 14.61 0.53 -18.10
N PHE A 83 14.58 0.05 -16.85
CA PHE A 83 14.58 0.90 -15.67
C PHE A 83 16.01 1.22 -15.24
N ASP A 84 16.41 2.48 -15.36
CA ASP A 84 17.72 2.95 -14.91
C ASP A 84 17.71 3.20 -13.39
N TRP A 85 17.82 2.11 -12.63
CA TRP A 85 17.83 2.18 -11.18
C TRP A 85 19.03 2.95 -10.63
N ARG A 86 20.15 3.06 -11.38
CA ARG A 86 21.32 3.86 -10.95
C ARG A 86 21.00 5.35 -10.98
N ALA A 87 20.26 5.80 -11.99
CA ALA A 87 19.77 7.18 -12.03
C ALA A 87 18.74 7.46 -10.92
N GLU A 88 17.81 6.54 -10.64
CA GLU A 88 16.78 6.71 -9.60
C GLU A 88 17.37 6.65 -8.18
N TYR A 89 18.18 5.63 -7.88
CA TYR A 89 18.62 5.30 -6.52
C TYR A 89 20.08 5.66 -6.23
N GLY A 90 20.85 6.17 -7.19
CA GLY A 90 22.27 6.48 -6.98
C GLY A 90 22.55 7.53 -5.90
N GLY A 91 21.57 8.38 -5.58
CA GLY A 91 21.64 9.32 -4.46
C GLY A 91 21.23 8.74 -3.10
N TRP A 92 20.89 7.45 -3.03
CA TRP A 92 20.32 6.76 -1.87
C TRP A 92 21.29 5.64 -1.45
N PRO A 93 22.30 5.93 -0.61
CA PRO A 93 23.45 5.03 -0.43
C PRO A 93 23.10 3.62 0.01
N ILE A 94 22.09 3.47 0.89
CA ILE A 94 21.69 2.17 1.42
C ILE A 94 20.90 1.37 0.36
N ALA A 95 19.93 1.98 -0.32
CA ALA A 95 19.20 1.32 -1.40
C ALA A 95 20.11 0.98 -2.59
N CYS A 96 21.03 1.87 -2.94
CA CYS A 96 22.04 1.63 -3.98
C CYS A 96 22.95 0.46 -3.62
N ALA A 97 23.42 0.38 -2.37
CA ALA A 97 24.26 -0.75 -1.92
C ALA A 97 23.54 -2.10 -2.06
N LYS A 98 22.23 -2.16 -1.77
CA LYS A 98 21.41 -3.37 -1.99
C LYS A 98 21.29 -3.74 -3.48
N LEU A 99 21.12 -2.75 -4.35
CA LEU A 99 21.03 -2.96 -5.82
C LEU A 99 22.37 -3.36 -6.43
N ASP A 100 23.48 -2.79 -5.93
CA ASP A 100 24.84 -3.20 -6.31
C ASP A 100 25.14 -4.62 -5.84
N TYR A 101 24.76 -4.96 -4.60
CA TYR A 101 24.80 -6.34 -4.09
C TYR A 101 24.02 -7.29 -4.99
N CYS A 102 22.76 -6.97 -5.32
CA CYS A 102 21.93 -7.79 -6.21
C CYS A 102 22.60 -7.99 -7.57
N THR A 103 23.14 -6.93 -8.18
CA THR A 103 23.88 -7.01 -9.45
C THR A 103 25.06 -7.97 -9.38
N ARG A 104 25.86 -7.88 -8.32
CA ARG A 104 27.03 -8.73 -8.13
C ARG A 104 26.62 -10.19 -7.94
N VAL A 105 25.70 -10.47 -7.02
CA VAL A 105 25.25 -11.84 -6.73
C VAL A 105 24.63 -12.48 -7.97
N MET A 106 23.81 -11.76 -8.74
CA MET A 106 23.22 -12.32 -9.97
C MET A 106 24.27 -12.62 -11.04
N THR A 107 25.40 -11.90 -11.04
CA THR A 107 26.54 -12.22 -11.92
C THR A 107 27.27 -13.48 -11.44
N GLU A 108 27.48 -13.62 -10.13
CA GLU A 108 28.14 -14.80 -9.52
C GLU A 108 27.32 -16.07 -9.69
N LEU A 109 25.99 -15.97 -9.63
CA LEU A 109 25.06 -17.11 -9.77
C LEU A 109 24.78 -17.52 -11.22
N ALA A 110 25.15 -16.70 -12.21
CA ALA A 110 24.72 -16.88 -13.60
C ALA A 110 25.06 -18.26 -14.20
N ASP A 111 26.18 -18.85 -13.75
CA ASP A 111 26.67 -20.16 -14.20
C ASP A 111 26.53 -21.25 -13.12
N LEU A 112 25.79 -20.99 -12.04
CA LEU A 112 25.61 -21.90 -10.91
C LEU A 112 24.18 -22.44 -10.86
N ASP A 113 24.07 -23.75 -10.67
CA ASP A 113 22.80 -24.39 -10.37
C ASP A 113 22.29 -23.96 -8.98
N PRO A 114 20.95 -23.84 -8.79
CA PRO A 114 20.37 -23.57 -7.49
C PRO A 114 20.68 -24.69 -6.49
N VAL A 115 20.84 -24.30 -5.22
CA VAL A 115 21.16 -25.22 -4.11
C VAL A 115 19.92 -26.00 -3.70
N VAL A 116 18.77 -25.33 -3.67
CA VAL A 116 17.46 -25.95 -3.40
C VAL A 116 16.81 -26.25 -4.74
N THR A 117 16.54 -27.53 -4.98
CA THR A 117 15.92 -28.05 -6.22
C THR A 117 14.59 -28.74 -5.96
N ASP A 118 14.14 -28.73 -4.71
CA ASP A 118 12.85 -29.26 -4.31
C ASP A 118 11.73 -28.45 -4.96
N ASP A 119 10.78 -29.15 -5.58
CA ASP A 119 9.62 -28.61 -6.28
C ASP A 119 8.30 -29.05 -5.63
N GLU A 120 8.35 -29.69 -4.46
CA GLU A 120 7.17 -29.98 -3.66
C GLU A 120 6.45 -28.68 -3.26
N LEU A 121 5.15 -28.64 -3.52
CA LEU A 121 4.28 -27.52 -3.15
C LEU A 121 3.84 -27.68 -1.70
N ASP A 122 3.91 -26.61 -0.90
CA ASP A 122 3.39 -26.61 0.47
C ASP A 122 1.88 -26.90 0.52
N GLU A 123 1.12 -26.39 -0.45
CA GLU A 123 -0.31 -26.64 -0.64
C GLU A 123 -0.67 -26.47 -2.13
N ASP A 124 -1.42 -27.40 -2.72
CA ASP A 124 -1.91 -27.24 -4.08
C ASP A 124 -3.09 -26.24 -4.09
N VAL A 125 -2.96 -25.17 -4.88
CA VAL A 125 -4.02 -24.17 -5.07
C VAL A 125 -5.34 -24.81 -5.52
N GLY A 126 -5.28 -25.94 -6.24
CA GLY A 126 -6.45 -26.71 -6.66
C GLY A 126 -7.18 -27.43 -5.51
N GLU A 127 -6.53 -27.58 -4.35
CA GLU A 127 -7.07 -28.25 -3.16
C GLU A 127 -7.67 -27.27 -2.13
N LEU A 128 -7.57 -25.95 -2.36
CA LEU A 128 -8.16 -24.93 -1.49
C LEU A 128 -9.69 -25.00 -1.52
N GLU A 129 -10.30 -25.43 -0.41
CA GLU A 129 -11.76 -25.56 -0.27
C GLU A 129 -12.49 -24.23 0.04
N TYR A 130 -11.73 -23.14 0.23
CA TYR A 130 -12.28 -21.83 0.55
C TYR A 130 -12.10 -20.84 -0.60
N SER A 131 -13.09 -19.99 -0.80
CA SER A 131 -12.99 -18.85 -1.70
C SER A 131 -12.20 -17.72 -1.05
N VAL A 132 -11.64 -16.83 -1.87
CA VAL A 132 -11.05 -15.56 -1.42
C VAL A 132 -12.02 -14.79 -0.52
N GLU A 133 -13.31 -14.77 -0.86
CA GLU A 133 -14.34 -14.14 -0.02
C GLU A 133 -14.49 -14.83 1.34
N GLN A 134 -14.43 -16.16 1.41
CA GLN A 134 -14.52 -16.88 2.69
C GLN A 134 -13.29 -16.64 3.57
N PHE A 135 -12.11 -16.57 2.96
CA PHE A 135 -10.86 -16.24 3.68
C PHE A 135 -10.89 -14.83 4.28
N TYR A 136 -11.32 -13.84 3.50
CA TYR A 136 -11.37 -12.44 3.95
C TYR A 136 -12.66 -12.04 4.69
N GLY A 137 -13.74 -12.82 4.54
CA GLY A 137 -15.09 -12.49 5.01
C GLY A 137 -15.25 -12.45 6.53
N SER A 138 -14.35 -13.11 7.28
CA SER A 138 -14.32 -13.09 8.74
C SER A 138 -13.44 -11.96 9.33
N ALA A 139 -12.67 -11.25 8.51
CA ALA A 139 -11.74 -10.19 8.93
C ALA A 139 -12.29 -8.77 8.65
N GLY A 140 -13.62 -8.60 8.67
CA GLY A 140 -14.23 -7.28 8.57
C GLY A 140 -13.78 -6.41 9.75
N THR A 141 -13.28 -5.20 9.47
CA THR A 141 -13.00 -4.19 10.49
C THR A 141 -14.22 -4.03 11.39
N ASP A 142 -14.05 -4.21 12.70
CA ASP A 142 -15.13 -4.03 13.67
C ASP A 142 -15.59 -2.57 13.57
N PRO A 143 -16.89 -2.27 13.47
CA PRO A 143 -17.40 -0.90 13.58
C PRO A 143 -16.87 -0.15 14.81
N ALA A 144 -16.46 -0.85 15.88
CA ALA A 144 -15.79 -0.30 17.04
C ALA A 144 -14.37 0.27 16.77
N ASP A 145 -13.70 -0.18 15.70
CA ASP A 145 -12.37 0.30 15.29
C ASP A 145 -12.44 1.60 14.46
N LEU A 146 -13.65 2.02 14.08
CA LEU A 146 -13.87 3.26 13.33
C LEU A 146 -13.92 4.46 14.29
N PRO A 147 -13.33 5.60 13.90
CA PRO A 147 -13.21 6.74 14.80
C PRO A 147 -14.57 7.41 15.04
N PRO A 148 -15.00 7.59 16.30
CA PRO A 148 -16.18 8.39 16.60
C PRO A 148 -15.92 9.88 16.34
N GLY A 149 -16.97 10.66 16.11
CA GLY A 149 -16.86 12.13 16.10
C GLY A 149 -16.30 12.75 14.81
N LEU A 150 -16.32 12.03 13.69
CA LEU A 150 -15.91 12.57 12.38
C LEU A 150 -16.92 13.57 11.78
N ASP A 151 -18.14 13.65 12.33
CA ASP A 151 -19.20 14.52 11.85
C ASP A 151 -18.77 15.98 11.74
N GLY A 152 -18.11 16.51 12.78
CA GLY A 152 -17.66 17.90 12.78
C GLY A 152 -16.59 18.19 11.72
N ALA A 153 -15.71 17.22 11.44
CA ALA A 153 -14.72 17.35 10.37
C ALA A 153 -15.37 17.31 8.99
N LEU A 154 -16.37 16.44 8.80
CA LEU A 154 -17.15 16.38 7.57
C LEU A 154 -17.95 17.68 7.35
N GLN A 155 -18.65 18.17 8.37
CA GLN A 155 -19.38 19.43 8.30
C GLN A 155 -18.46 20.59 7.94
N ALA A 156 -17.32 20.75 8.64
CA ALA A 156 -16.36 21.80 8.32
C ALA A 156 -15.88 21.77 6.87
N ILE A 157 -15.63 20.59 6.30
CA ILE A 157 -15.23 20.46 4.89
C ILE A 157 -16.33 20.94 3.95
N PHE A 158 -17.58 20.54 4.15
CA PHE A 158 -18.65 20.80 3.19
C PHE A 158 -19.30 22.17 3.40
N ASP A 159 -19.37 22.68 4.63
CA ASP A 159 -19.85 24.03 4.94
C ASP A 159 -18.91 25.10 4.34
N ASP A 160 -17.59 24.88 4.32
CA ASP A 160 -16.61 25.77 3.66
C ASP A 160 -16.73 25.79 2.13
N LEU A 161 -17.45 24.82 1.55
CA LEU A 161 -17.67 24.72 0.10
C LEU A 161 -19.00 25.31 -0.33
N ASP A 162 -19.89 25.60 0.60
CA ASP A 162 -21.11 26.32 0.32
C ASP A 162 -20.80 27.77 -0.05
N ASP A 163 -21.59 28.30 -0.99
CA ASP A 163 -21.52 29.70 -1.41
C ASP A 163 -22.75 30.44 -0.86
N PRO A 164 -22.61 31.16 0.27
CA PRO A 164 -23.73 31.80 0.94
C PRO A 164 -24.34 32.97 0.13
N ASP A 165 -23.63 33.47 -0.89
CA ASP A 165 -24.07 34.61 -1.70
C ASP A 165 -24.88 34.20 -2.96
N ALA A 166 -25.10 32.89 -3.17
CA ALA A 166 -25.92 32.39 -4.27
C ALA A 166 -27.42 32.64 -4.02
N ALA A 167 -28.02 33.53 -4.83
CA ALA A 167 -29.40 34.03 -4.66
C ALA A 167 -30.52 32.98 -4.75
N ASP A 168 -30.24 31.83 -5.39
CA ASP A 168 -31.00 30.59 -5.28
C ASP A 168 -29.95 29.51 -4.96
N GLY A 169 -30.02 28.91 -3.78
CA GLY A 169 -28.98 27.97 -3.32
C GLY A 169 -28.67 26.93 -4.42
N PRO A 170 -27.39 26.73 -4.80
CA PRO A 170 -27.04 25.86 -5.91
C PRO A 170 -27.55 24.45 -5.64
N VAL A 171 -27.98 23.74 -6.69
CA VAL A 171 -28.30 22.31 -6.56
C VAL A 171 -27.05 21.59 -6.09
N LEU A 172 -27.05 21.18 -4.82
CA LEU A 172 -25.94 20.50 -4.21
C LEU A 172 -25.86 19.06 -4.70
N VAL A 173 -24.65 18.63 -5.04
CA VAL A 173 -24.35 17.22 -5.27
C VAL A 173 -24.13 16.57 -3.91
N PRO A 174 -24.79 15.44 -3.59
CA PRO A 174 -24.56 14.74 -2.33
C PRO A 174 -23.09 14.34 -2.15
N ALA A 175 -22.51 14.66 -0.99
CA ALA A 175 -21.14 14.27 -0.64
C ALA A 175 -20.94 12.75 -0.70
N ALA A 176 -21.96 11.98 -0.28
CA ALA A 176 -21.93 10.53 -0.32
C ALA A 176 -21.76 9.96 -1.74
N ASP A 177 -22.32 10.62 -2.76
CA ASP A 177 -22.18 10.18 -4.15
C ASP A 177 -20.76 10.39 -4.67
N LEU A 178 -20.08 11.45 -4.21
CA LEU A 178 -18.65 11.65 -4.47
C LEU A 178 -17.83 10.53 -3.84
N SER A 179 -18.03 10.25 -2.55
CA SER A 179 -17.27 9.24 -1.81
C SER A 179 -17.39 7.85 -2.45
N ARG A 180 -18.61 7.41 -2.80
CA ARG A 180 -18.82 6.12 -3.47
C ARG A 180 -18.11 6.04 -4.83
N ARG A 181 -18.13 7.14 -5.59
CA ARG A 181 -17.50 7.21 -6.92
C ARG A 181 -15.98 7.17 -6.83
N LEU A 182 -15.39 7.76 -5.79
CA LEU A 182 -13.94 7.79 -5.58
C LEU A 182 -13.40 6.57 -4.82
N GLU A 183 -14.25 5.75 -4.17
CA GLU A 183 -13.84 4.70 -3.22
C GLU A 183 -12.66 3.86 -3.73
N THR A 184 -12.76 3.30 -4.93
CA THR A 184 -11.70 2.45 -5.52
C THR A 184 -10.38 3.18 -5.70
N GLU A 185 -10.39 4.37 -6.30
CA GLU A 185 -9.19 5.13 -6.59
C GLU A 185 -8.58 5.73 -5.32
N LEU A 186 -9.42 6.17 -4.38
CA LEU A 186 -9.01 6.70 -3.09
C LEU A 186 -8.29 5.63 -2.27
N MET A 187 -8.86 4.41 -2.16
CA MET A 187 -8.20 3.31 -1.47
C MET A 187 -6.82 2.98 -2.07
N ALA A 188 -6.74 2.90 -3.40
CA ALA A 188 -5.49 2.59 -4.09
C ALA A 188 -4.41 3.67 -3.83
N ASN A 189 -4.79 4.95 -3.86
CA ASN A 189 -3.87 6.05 -3.59
C ASN A 189 -3.47 6.13 -2.12
N VAL A 190 -4.41 5.94 -1.20
CA VAL A 190 -4.14 5.91 0.24
C VAL A 190 -3.13 4.80 0.53
N TYR A 191 -3.40 3.57 0.12
CA TYR A 191 -2.45 2.46 0.31
C TYR A 191 -1.08 2.78 -0.29
N ARG A 192 -1.03 3.26 -1.54
CA ARG A 192 0.23 3.59 -2.22
C ARG A 192 1.12 4.53 -1.43
N TRP A 193 0.54 5.56 -0.81
CA TRP A 193 1.30 6.64 -0.20
C TRP A 193 1.44 6.52 1.32
N THR A 194 0.55 5.79 1.99
CA THR A 194 0.54 5.68 3.45
C THR A 194 0.87 4.28 3.96
N GLY A 195 0.75 3.24 3.13
CA GLY A 195 0.80 1.84 3.60
C GLY A 195 -0.49 1.37 4.28
N HIS A 196 -1.51 2.22 4.39
CA HIS A 196 -2.79 1.84 5.00
C HIS A 196 -3.59 0.94 4.05
N PHE A 197 -3.81 -0.30 4.48
CA PHE A 197 -4.38 -1.36 3.65
C PHE A 197 -5.80 -1.04 3.14
N PRO A 198 -6.16 -1.41 1.89
CA PRO A 198 -7.50 -1.22 1.34
C PRO A 198 -8.61 -1.86 2.20
N GLU A 199 -8.32 -2.98 2.87
CA GLU A 199 -9.23 -3.73 3.72
C GLU A 199 -9.67 -2.88 4.94
N ARG A 200 -8.82 -1.95 5.40
CA ARG A 200 -9.12 -0.99 6.47
C ARG A 200 -9.62 0.34 5.95
N THR A 201 -9.07 0.80 4.81
CA THR A 201 -9.48 2.06 4.18
C THR A 201 -10.93 2.01 3.72
N ARG A 202 -11.39 0.85 3.22
CA ARG A 202 -12.75 0.68 2.71
C ARG A 202 -13.82 0.91 3.80
N PRO A 203 -13.79 0.24 4.96
CA PRO A 203 -14.67 0.53 6.09
C PRO A 203 -14.66 2.01 6.48
N LEU A 204 -13.49 2.65 6.55
CA LEU A 204 -13.38 4.08 6.87
C LEU A 204 -14.12 4.96 5.86
N VAL A 205 -13.88 4.77 4.56
CA VAL A 205 -14.54 5.54 3.49
C VAL A 205 -16.05 5.32 3.49
N ARG A 206 -16.50 4.08 3.73
CA ARG A 206 -17.93 3.75 3.83
C ARG A 206 -18.58 4.41 5.04
N HIS A 207 -17.91 4.39 6.19
CA HIS A 207 -18.37 5.10 7.38
C HIS A 207 -18.52 6.60 7.12
N LEU A 208 -17.52 7.26 6.53
CA LEU A 208 -17.60 8.67 6.15
C LEU A 208 -18.76 8.94 5.18
N THR A 209 -19.01 8.02 4.24
CA THR A 209 -20.14 8.09 3.28
C THR A 209 -21.49 8.01 3.99
N GLU A 210 -21.64 7.11 4.96
CA GLU A 210 -22.83 6.98 5.79
C GLU A 210 -23.06 8.24 6.64
N ARG A 211 -22.01 8.76 7.29
CA ARG A 211 -22.10 10.00 8.08
C ARG A 211 -22.51 11.19 7.21
N ALA A 212 -21.89 11.36 6.03
CA ALA A 212 -22.27 12.41 5.09
C ALA A 212 -23.73 12.30 4.62
N THR A 213 -24.26 11.08 4.48
CA THR A 213 -25.67 10.84 4.15
C THR A 213 -26.60 11.26 5.29
N VAL A 214 -26.28 10.86 6.54
CA VAL A 214 -27.08 11.20 7.73
C VAL A 214 -27.11 12.72 7.97
N LEU A 215 -25.97 13.38 7.78
CA LEU A 215 -25.81 14.82 7.92
C LEU A 215 -26.35 15.62 6.72
N ARG A 216 -26.73 14.94 5.62
CA ARG A 216 -27.20 15.53 4.36
C ARG A 216 -26.22 16.54 3.76
N LEU A 217 -24.92 16.21 3.83
CA LEU A 217 -23.87 17.08 3.31
C LEU A 217 -23.84 17.04 1.78
N GLY A 218 -23.56 18.19 1.19
CA GLY A 218 -23.43 18.34 -0.26
C GLY A 218 -22.42 19.42 -0.62
N TYR A 219 -22.17 19.58 -1.91
CA TYR A 219 -21.30 20.62 -2.43
C TYR A 219 -21.82 21.13 -3.78
N PRO A 220 -21.59 22.41 -4.14
CA PRO A 220 -21.90 22.90 -5.47
C PRO A 220 -21.07 22.16 -6.52
N LYS A 221 -21.67 21.75 -7.65
CA LYS A 221 -20.94 21.01 -8.71
C LYS A 221 -19.66 21.72 -9.18
N ALA A 222 -19.67 23.06 -9.22
CA ALA A 222 -18.50 23.87 -9.57
C ALA A 222 -17.32 23.74 -8.59
N ARG A 223 -17.57 23.26 -7.37
CA ARG A 223 -16.59 23.06 -6.30
C ARG A 223 -16.17 21.59 -6.14
N GLU A 224 -16.52 20.71 -7.09
CA GLU A 224 -16.22 19.28 -7.01
C GLU A 224 -14.73 18.99 -6.80
N THR A 225 -13.83 19.71 -7.48
CA THR A 225 -12.38 19.56 -7.29
C THR A 225 -11.97 19.86 -5.84
N SER A 226 -12.52 20.90 -5.23
CA SER A 226 -12.24 21.25 -3.83
C SER A 226 -12.77 20.17 -2.88
N ALA A 227 -13.96 19.62 -3.15
CA ALA A 227 -14.51 18.50 -2.39
C ALA A 227 -13.63 17.24 -2.47
N ILE A 228 -13.12 16.91 -3.68
CA ILE A 228 -12.18 15.80 -3.88
C ILE A 228 -10.91 16.01 -3.05
N VAL A 229 -10.31 17.19 -3.11
CA VAL A 229 -9.08 17.52 -2.36
C VAL A 229 -9.31 17.41 -0.85
N ALA A 230 -10.41 17.96 -0.35
CA ALA A 230 -10.71 17.92 1.08
C ALA A 230 -10.97 16.49 1.59
N LEU A 231 -11.78 15.70 0.87
CA LEU A 231 -12.07 14.31 1.23
C LEU A 231 -10.80 13.44 1.20
N THR A 232 -10.02 13.52 0.12
CA THR A 232 -8.79 12.74 -0.02
C THR A 232 -7.77 13.11 1.05
N THR A 233 -7.67 14.39 1.42
CA THR A 233 -6.79 14.88 2.49
C THR A 233 -7.22 14.35 3.85
N LEU A 234 -8.52 14.41 4.17
CA LEU A 234 -9.06 13.86 5.43
C LEU A 234 -8.76 12.35 5.54
N VAL A 235 -9.08 11.58 4.51
CA VAL A 235 -8.88 10.12 4.53
C VAL A 235 -7.40 9.78 4.64
N THR A 236 -6.52 10.49 3.92
CA THR A 236 -5.07 10.30 4.00
C THR A 236 -4.53 10.62 5.40
N ALA A 237 -5.01 11.70 6.03
CA ALA A 237 -4.59 12.08 7.37
C ALA A 237 -5.01 11.04 8.43
N LEU A 238 -6.26 10.55 8.35
CA LEU A 238 -6.76 9.49 9.23
C LEU A 238 -5.97 8.19 9.03
N ALA A 239 -5.74 7.80 7.78
CA ALA A 239 -4.95 6.62 7.44
C ALA A 239 -3.52 6.71 7.99
N MET A 240 -2.85 7.86 7.84
CA MET A 240 -1.50 8.08 8.39
C MET A 240 -1.47 8.04 9.92
N ASN A 241 -2.49 8.60 10.60
CA ASN A 241 -2.60 8.46 12.05
C ASN A 241 -2.71 6.99 12.45
N HIS A 242 -3.55 6.22 11.77
CA HIS A 242 -3.73 4.80 12.04
C HIS A 242 -2.43 4.03 11.82
N VAL A 243 -1.76 4.24 10.69
CA VAL A 243 -0.48 3.60 10.36
C VAL A 243 0.60 3.94 11.38
N HIS A 244 0.63 5.09 12.03
CA HIS A 244 1.70 5.40 12.99
C HIS A 244 1.33 5.24 14.46
N ARG A 245 0.03 5.14 14.78
CA ARG A 245 -0.46 5.14 16.17
C ARG A 245 -1.39 3.98 16.50
N GLY A 246 -1.77 3.16 15.51
CA GLY A 246 -2.79 2.13 15.65
C GLY A 246 -4.22 2.66 15.83
N ARG A 247 -4.43 3.98 15.65
CA ARG A 247 -5.74 4.63 15.78
C ARG A 247 -5.85 5.84 14.85
N TYR A 248 -7.06 6.07 14.34
CA TYR A 248 -7.34 7.17 13.40
C TYR A 248 -7.32 8.57 14.04
N LEU A 249 -7.64 8.68 15.34
CA LEU A 249 -7.69 9.93 16.09
C LEU A 249 -6.63 9.98 17.21
N PRO A 250 -6.18 11.18 17.62
CA PRO A 250 -5.19 11.37 18.68
C PRO A 250 -5.57 10.80 20.04
#